data_AF-A0AA43CEI8-F1
#
_entry.id   AF-A0AA43CEI8-F1
#
_cell.length_a   1.000
_cell.length_b   1.000
_cell.length_c   1.000
_cell.angle_alpha   90.00
_cell.angle_beta   90.00
_cell.angle_gamma   90.00
#
_symmetry.space_group_name_H-M   'P 1'
#
loop_
_entity.id
_entity.type
_entity.pdbx_description
1 polymer ?
#
loop_
_entity_poly.entity_id
_entity_poly.type
_entity_poly.pdbx_seq_one_letter_code
_entity_poly.pdbx_strand_id
1 'polypeptide(L)'
;MRIRFWGCRGSIPRSRPDMVRYGGNTSCVEVRSDGGTLVVLDFGSGAQDLGQDLLATGSAGKGHAFITHTHWDHIQGFPFFTPLFIPGNSWDIYGPRGLGGSLRETLSGQMQYQYFPVTLEQMAAEVTYHDLVEGAVEVEDFVVQTQYLNHPALTLGYRLRANGCTFVYATDHEPFDRRLAVEGYRPGNVADDRHVNFVADADLLVHDAQYTIDEYPSRKGWGHSTIEFVVDAAMAGRVRRLALFHHDPMRDDDALDRLVDEAGERVHRAGSTLEVFAAADRQIVELEPGKAEAAELAKDDPSASYAPALEDEPILLALSSASAAVSFSETLREDGLRVTIGGDNETVQTKVQAEHPSLLIVERHLPDGDALDTCRAIRRMGDWGCDVPFIVVASSSDHVDRSAGQRAGVTDWLVEPYTAAYARTRIRAGLLRAACRWQCAPAPEEESTRLAALHASGVLDTPPEERFDRITRIAAQLFNVPVALVSLVDENRQWFKSRVGLDADETPRDQAFCAHAIHRDDVMLVPDALQDDRFADNPLVVDEPHVRFYAGCPIALGDGSRVGTLCLIDHRARNLDDAQIRMLRDLGGMVEREIAESTSAGGVPREDS
;
A
#
# COMPACT_ATOMS: atom_id res chain seq x y z
N MET A 1 5.87 -17.32 -16.86
CA MET A 1 4.56 -17.08 -16.19
C MET A 1 3.50 -16.82 -17.27
N ARG A 2 2.34 -17.48 -17.18
CA ARG A 2 1.26 -17.39 -18.18
C ARG A 2 0.00 -16.79 -17.58
N ILE A 3 -0.57 -15.78 -18.25
CA ILE A 3 -1.84 -15.14 -17.86
C ILE A 3 -2.88 -15.45 -18.92
N ARG A 4 -4.08 -15.86 -18.51
CA ARG A 4 -5.23 -16.07 -19.40
C ARG A 4 -6.44 -15.36 -18.84
N PHE A 5 -7.03 -14.49 -19.65
CA PHE A 5 -8.24 -13.77 -19.29
C PHE A 5 -9.46 -14.62 -19.59
N TRP A 6 -10.39 -14.73 -18.64
CA TRP A 6 -11.64 -15.48 -18.77
C TRP A 6 -12.87 -14.56 -18.75
N GLY A 7 -12.72 -13.38 -18.16
CA GLY A 7 -13.68 -12.29 -18.23
C GLY A 7 -13.01 -10.94 -17.99
N CYS A 8 -13.33 -9.96 -18.84
CA CYS A 8 -12.73 -8.62 -18.83
C CYS A 8 -13.75 -7.48 -18.62
N ARG A 9 -15.04 -7.80 -18.52
CA ARG A 9 -16.13 -6.83 -18.47
C ARG A 9 -16.39 -6.35 -17.05
N GLY A 10 -16.63 -5.06 -16.88
CA GLY A 10 -17.04 -4.50 -15.60
C GLY A 10 -18.55 -4.56 -15.36
N SER A 11 -18.92 -4.56 -14.07
CA SER A 11 -20.26 -4.43 -13.50
C SER A 11 -21.25 -5.56 -13.80
N ILE A 12 -21.42 -5.98 -15.06
CA ILE A 12 -22.37 -7.04 -15.47
C ILE A 12 -21.88 -7.77 -16.73
N PRO A 13 -22.24 -9.06 -16.90
CA PRO A 13 -21.89 -9.79 -18.10
C PRO A 13 -22.72 -9.30 -19.29
N ARG A 14 -22.17 -9.44 -20.50
CA ARG A 14 -22.76 -8.99 -21.75
C ARG A 14 -22.75 -10.10 -22.79
N SER A 15 -23.81 -10.18 -23.57
CA SER A 15 -23.89 -11.08 -24.72
C SER A 15 -24.54 -10.33 -25.87
N ARG A 16 -23.72 -9.65 -26.66
CA ARG A 16 -24.15 -8.92 -27.85
C ARG A 16 -23.19 -9.17 -29.02
N PRO A 17 -23.66 -9.16 -30.28
CA PRO A 17 -22.80 -9.38 -31.44
C PRO A 17 -21.68 -8.35 -31.61
N ASP A 18 -21.86 -7.14 -31.10
CA ASP A 18 -20.91 -6.02 -31.13
C ASP A 18 -19.92 -6.02 -29.94
N MET A 19 -19.88 -7.11 -29.17
CA MET A 19 -19.05 -7.27 -27.96
C MET A 19 -18.34 -8.64 -27.93
N VAL A 20 -18.10 -9.25 -29.09
CA VAL A 20 -17.54 -10.60 -29.20
C VAL A 20 -16.02 -10.57 -29.18
N ARG A 21 -15.39 -9.49 -29.66
CA ARG A 21 -13.93 -9.39 -29.80
C ARG A 21 -13.23 -9.33 -28.45
N TYR A 22 -13.74 -8.50 -27.55
CA TYR A 22 -13.22 -8.39 -26.18
C TYR A 22 -13.94 -9.29 -25.19
N GLY A 23 -15.08 -9.84 -25.60
CA GLY A 23 -15.88 -10.73 -24.79
C GLY A 23 -16.79 -10.01 -23.81
N GLY A 24 -17.49 -10.82 -23.03
CA GLY A 24 -18.66 -10.40 -22.27
C GLY A 24 -18.70 -10.93 -20.86
N ASN A 25 -17.74 -11.77 -20.47
CA ASN A 25 -17.65 -12.26 -19.11
C ASN A 25 -17.09 -11.19 -18.18
N THR A 26 -17.52 -11.20 -16.92
CA THR A 26 -16.96 -10.33 -15.89
C THR A 26 -15.69 -10.91 -15.27
N SER A 27 -14.92 -10.03 -14.64
CA SER A 27 -13.59 -10.22 -14.03
C SER A 27 -13.27 -11.66 -13.60
N CYS A 28 -12.41 -12.33 -14.37
CA CYS A 28 -11.82 -13.60 -13.99
C CYS A 28 -10.53 -13.79 -14.77
N VAL A 29 -9.41 -13.96 -14.06
CA VAL A 29 -8.08 -14.11 -14.67
C VAL A 29 -7.37 -15.33 -14.09
N GLU A 30 -6.91 -16.21 -14.97
CA GLU A 30 -6.05 -17.33 -14.62
C GLU A 30 -4.59 -16.91 -14.72
N VAL A 31 -3.79 -17.24 -13.71
CA VAL A 31 -2.34 -17.07 -13.68
C VAL A 31 -1.71 -18.43 -13.39
N ARG A 32 -0.77 -18.82 -14.24
CA ARG A 32 0.00 -20.07 -14.12
C ARG A 32 1.47 -19.76 -14.01
N SER A 33 2.10 -20.31 -12.98
CA SER A 33 3.56 -20.37 -12.91
C SER A 33 4.09 -21.57 -13.71
N ASP A 34 5.38 -21.52 -14.02
CA ASP A 34 6.13 -22.59 -14.67
C ASP A 34 6.25 -23.83 -13.74
N GLY A 35 6.15 -23.63 -12.41
CA GLY A 35 6.03 -24.69 -11.41
C GLY A 35 4.65 -25.40 -11.42
N GLY A 36 3.68 -24.85 -12.15
CA GLY A 36 2.34 -25.42 -12.33
C GLY A 36 1.27 -24.88 -11.38
N THR A 37 1.65 -24.01 -10.44
CA THR A 37 0.73 -23.38 -9.49
C THR A 37 -0.35 -22.59 -10.23
N LEU A 38 -1.60 -22.80 -9.81
CA LEU A 38 -2.78 -22.12 -10.34
C LEU A 38 -3.22 -21.03 -9.38
N VAL A 39 -3.21 -19.79 -9.84
CA VAL A 39 -3.87 -18.67 -9.18
C VAL A 39 -5.01 -18.16 -10.05
N VAL A 40 -6.18 -17.96 -9.46
CA VAL A 40 -7.35 -17.34 -10.09
C VAL A 40 -7.58 -15.99 -9.42
N LEU A 41 -7.66 -14.91 -10.20
CA LEU A 41 -8.00 -13.58 -9.70
C LEU A 41 -9.45 -13.28 -10.06
N ASP A 42 -10.25 -13.07 -9.02
CA ASP A 42 -11.71 -12.93 -9.05
C ASP A 42 -12.48 -14.12 -9.65
N PHE A 43 -13.72 -14.27 -9.20
CA PHE A 43 -14.69 -15.27 -9.66
C PHE A 43 -15.92 -14.61 -10.29
N GLY A 44 -15.70 -13.68 -11.22
CA GLY A 44 -16.74 -13.18 -12.10
C GLY A 44 -17.32 -14.26 -13.01
N SER A 45 -18.19 -13.90 -13.94
CA SER A 45 -18.89 -14.90 -14.78
C SER A 45 -17.95 -15.76 -15.61
N GLY A 46 -16.74 -15.26 -15.92
CA GLY A 46 -15.69 -16.02 -16.60
C GLY A 46 -15.23 -17.27 -15.86
N ALA A 47 -15.46 -17.35 -14.55
CA ALA A 47 -15.12 -18.51 -13.73
C ALA A 47 -15.79 -19.80 -14.22
N GLN A 48 -17.00 -19.71 -14.78
CA GLN A 48 -17.70 -20.89 -15.27
C GLN A 48 -16.94 -21.53 -16.45
N ASP A 49 -16.50 -20.72 -17.42
CA ASP A 49 -15.71 -21.15 -18.57
C ASP A 49 -14.33 -21.69 -18.14
N LEU A 50 -13.65 -20.99 -17.21
CA LEU A 50 -12.40 -21.46 -16.59
C LEU A 50 -12.58 -22.84 -15.94
N GLY A 51 -13.65 -23.01 -15.16
CA GLY A 51 -13.94 -24.28 -14.48
C GLY A 51 -14.10 -25.44 -15.47
N GLN A 52 -14.76 -25.22 -16.61
CA GLN A 52 -14.88 -26.25 -17.65
C GLN A 52 -13.52 -26.56 -18.31
N ASP A 53 -12.70 -25.56 -18.58
CA ASP A 53 -11.37 -25.74 -19.16
C ASP A 53 -10.46 -26.54 -18.23
N LEU A 54 -10.42 -26.21 -16.94
CA LEU A 54 -9.65 -26.96 -15.93
C LEU A 54 -10.06 -28.43 -15.83
N LEU A 55 -11.35 -28.74 -16.02
CA LEU A 55 -11.82 -30.12 -16.04
C LEU A 55 -11.39 -30.85 -17.32
N ALA A 56 -11.50 -30.18 -18.47
CA ALA A 56 -11.12 -30.74 -19.75
C ALA A 56 -9.61 -31.04 -19.84
N THR A 57 -8.78 -30.23 -19.18
CA THR A 57 -7.32 -30.39 -19.14
C THR A 57 -6.83 -31.25 -17.97
N GLY A 58 -7.71 -31.61 -17.03
CA GLY A 58 -7.36 -32.40 -15.84
C GLY A 58 -6.58 -31.60 -14.78
N SER A 59 -6.64 -30.27 -14.80
CA SER A 59 -5.91 -29.37 -13.90
C SER A 59 -6.78 -28.72 -12.82
N ALA A 60 -7.96 -29.28 -12.54
CA ALA A 60 -8.93 -28.76 -11.55
C ALA A 60 -8.65 -29.18 -10.09
N GLY A 61 -7.68 -30.07 -9.87
CA GLY A 61 -7.47 -30.75 -8.58
C GLY A 61 -7.00 -29.84 -7.43
N LYS A 62 -6.21 -28.81 -7.74
CA LYS A 62 -5.71 -27.86 -6.74
C LYS A 62 -5.61 -26.46 -7.34
N GLY A 63 -5.96 -25.44 -6.57
CA GLY A 63 -5.77 -24.04 -6.97
C GLY A 63 -5.93 -23.04 -5.84
N HIS A 64 -5.48 -21.81 -6.10
CA HIS A 64 -5.59 -20.66 -5.21
C HIS A 64 -6.45 -19.61 -5.89
N ALA A 65 -7.29 -18.91 -5.15
CA ALA A 65 -8.13 -17.84 -5.69
C ALA A 65 -8.05 -16.58 -4.84
N PHE A 66 -7.77 -15.44 -5.45
CA PHE A 66 -7.72 -14.14 -4.79
C PHE A 66 -8.87 -13.27 -5.28
N ILE A 67 -9.76 -12.91 -4.37
CA ILE A 67 -10.92 -12.07 -4.63
C ILE A 67 -10.56 -10.65 -4.20
N THR A 68 -10.51 -9.72 -5.16
CA THR A 68 -10.17 -8.31 -4.89
C THR A 68 -11.16 -7.68 -3.92
N HIS A 69 -12.45 -7.88 -4.17
CA HIS A 69 -13.58 -7.47 -3.35
C HIS A 69 -14.84 -8.24 -3.75
N THR A 70 -15.92 -8.08 -2.98
CA THR A 70 -17.11 -8.94 -3.07
C THR A 70 -18.28 -8.30 -3.82
N HIS A 71 -18.02 -7.33 -4.71
CA HIS A 71 -19.04 -6.92 -5.68
C HIS A 71 -19.39 -8.05 -6.62
N TRP A 72 -20.63 -8.03 -7.11
CA TRP A 72 -21.26 -9.21 -7.70
C TRP A 72 -20.52 -9.70 -8.95
N ASP A 73 -20.05 -8.80 -9.79
CA ASP A 73 -19.26 -9.07 -10.98
C ASP A 73 -17.88 -9.70 -10.71
N HIS A 74 -17.40 -9.69 -9.47
CA HIS A 74 -16.17 -10.38 -9.05
C HIS A 74 -16.43 -11.72 -8.36
N ILE A 75 -17.68 -12.08 -8.05
CA ILE A 75 -18.01 -13.31 -7.31
C ILE A 75 -19.17 -14.13 -7.90
N GLN A 76 -19.88 -13.63 -8.91
CA GLN A 76 -21.10 -14.27 -9.45
C GLN A 76 -20.85 -15.63 -10.11
N GLY A 77 -19.63 -15.89 -10.58
CA GLY A 77 -19.24 -17.17 -11.15
C GLY A 77 -18.84 -18.21 -10.12
N PHE A 78 -18.61 -17.81 -8.86
CA PHE A 78 -18.21 -18.70 -7.77
C PHE A 78 -19.18 -19.89 -7.58
N PRO A 79 -20.52 -19.71 -7.53
CA PRO A 79 -21.46 -20.83 -7.43
C PRO A 79 -21.47 -21.77 -8.65
N PHE A 80 -20.91 -21.32 -9.79
CA PHE A 80 -20.85 -22.07 -11.05
C PHE A 80 -19.46 -22.65 -11.32
N PHE A 81 -18.49 -22.42 -10.43
CA PHE A 81 -17.14 -22.96 -10.56
C PHE A 81 -17.12 -24.44 -10.17
N THR A 82 -17.35 -25.29 -11.18
CA THR A 82 -17.51 -26.75 -11.00
C THR A 82 -16.41 -27.44 -10.18
N PRO A 83 -15.12 -27.03 -10.24
CA PRO A 83 -14.08 -27.62 -9.40
C PRO A 83 -14.37 -27.66 -7.90
N LEU A 84 -15.17 -26.73 -7.36
CA LEU A 84 -15.53 -26.69 -5.92
C LEU A 84 -16.55 -27.78 -5.52
N PHE A 85 -17.17 -28.43 -6.50
CA PHE A 85 -18.20 -29.45 -6.28
C PHE A 85 -17.68 -30.88 -6.52
N ILE A 86 -16.36 -31.05 -6.68
CA ILE A 86 -15.73 -32.34 -6.97
C ILE A 86 -14.96 -32.82 -5.74
N PRO A 87 -15.32 -34.01 -5.18
CA PRO A 87 -14.57 -34.61 -4.08
C PRO A 87 -13.10 -34.83 -4.43
N GLY A 88 -12.21 -34.49 -3.50
CA GLY A 88 -10.76 -34.65 -3.65
C GLY A 88 -10.04 -33.45 -4.27
N ASN A 89 -10.78 -32.45 -4.75
CA ASN A 89 -10.19 -31.15 -5.09
C ASN A 89 -9.93 -30.33 -3.82
N SER A 90 -8.90 -29.48 -3.86
CA SER A 90 -8.52 -28.60 -2.74
C SER A 90 -8.29 -27.17 -3.24
N TRP A 91 -8.90 -26.19 -2.59
CA TRP A 91 -8.85 -24.79 -3.00
C TRP A 91 -8.64 -23.85 -1.80
N ASP A 92 -7.68 -22.94 -1.92
CA ASP A 92 -7.49 -21.85 -0.97
C ASP A 92 -8.05 -20.55 -1.56
N ILE A 93 -8.93 -19.88 -0.81
CA ILE A 93 -9.61 -18.66 -1.25
C ILE A 93 -9.21 -17.52 -0.33
N TYR A 94 -8.62 -16.49 -0.93
CA TYR A 94 -8.11 -15.31 -0.29
C TYR A 94 -8.96 -14.11 -0.68
N GLY A 95 -9.16 -13.16 0.23
CA GLY A 95 -9.92 -11.94 -0.06
C GLY A 95 -9.90 -10.97 1.11
N PRO A 96 -10.32 -9.71 0.93
CA PRO A 96 -10.23 -8.70 1.97
C PRO A 96 -11.08 -9.07 3.20
N ARG A 97 -10.52 -8.89 4.39
CA ARG A 97 -11.26 -9.09 5.65
C ARG A 97 -12.40 -8.08 5.79
N GLY A 98 -13.65 -8.55 5.71
CA GLY A 98 -14.82 -7.73 6.01
C GLY A 98 -14.92 -7.39 7.51
N LEU A 99 -15.60 -6.29 7.85
CA LEU A 99 -15.85 -5.87 9.24
C LEU A 99 -17.13 -6.46 9.86
N GLY A 100 -17.98 -7.12 9.06
CA GLY A 100 -19.27 -7.68 9.51
C GLY A 100 -19.39 -9.20 9.37
N GLY A 101 -18.32 -9.89 8.99
CA GLY A 101 -18.25 -11.33 8.77
C GLY A 101 -17.00 -11.75 7.98
N SER A 102 -16.63 -13.03 8.07
CA SER A 102 -15.54 -13.64 7.31
C SER A 102 -15.82 -13.65 5.80
N LEU A 103 -14.78 -13.81 4.97
CA LEU A 103 -14.94 -14.00 3.52
C LEU A 103 -15.92 -15.15 3.20
N ARG A 104 -15.85 -16.24 3.97
CA ARG A 104 -16.76 -17.40 3.86
C ARG A 104 -18.23 -17.00 4.01
N GLU A 105 -18.56 -16.20 5.02
CA GLU A 105 -19.93 -15.76 5.28
C GLU A 105 -20.45 -14.89 4.13
N THR A 106 -19.62 -13.99 3.63
CA THR A 106 -19.98 -13.14 2.48
C THR A 106 -20.30 -13.98 1.23
N LEU A 107 -19.45 -14.96 0.91
CA LEU A 107 -19.65 -15.85 -0.24
C LEU A 107 -20.87 -16.77 -0.06
N SER A 108 -21.17 -17.20 1.17
CA SER A 108 -22.37 -18.00 1.45
C SER A 108 -23.67 -17.25 1.19
N GLY A 109 -23.67 -15.92 1.28
CA GLY A 109 -24.86 -15.07 1.09
C GLY A 109 -25.49 -15.22 -0.30
N GLN A 110 -24.68 -15.27 -1.35
CA GLN A 110 -25.17 -15.49 -2.72
C GLN A 110 -25.63 -16.95 -2.98
N MET A 111 -25.29 -17.86 -2.08
CA MET A 111 -25.66 -19.28 -2.14
C MET A 111 -26.79 -19.65 -1.15
N GLN A 112 -27.53 -18.66 -0.65
CA GLN A 112 -28.75 -18.93 0.10
C GLN A 112 -29.78 -19.60 -0.81
N TYR A 113 -30.52 -20.58 -0.28
CA TYR A 113 -31.47 -21.41 -1.03
C TYR A 113 -32.48 -20.62 -1.88
N GLN A 114 -32.81 -19.39 -1.48
CA GLN A 114 -33.72 -18.49 -2.20
C GLN A 114 -33.14 -18.00 -3.53
N TYR A 115 -31.82 -17.85 -3.64
CA TYR A 115 -31.11 -17.35 -4.81
C TYR A 115 -30.44 -18.48 -5.60
N PHE A 116 -29.99 -19.52 -4.90
CA PHE A 116 -29.25 -20.62 -5.50
C PHE A 116 -29.58 -21.96 -4.82
N PRO A 117 -29.80 -23.06 -5.57
CA PRO A 117 -30.33 -24.31 -5.00
C PRO A 117 -29.32 -25.11 -4.18
N VAL A 118 -28.07 -24.68 -4.12
CA VAL A 118 -26.96 -25.38 -3.45
C VAL A 118 -26.33 -24.42 -2.43
N THR A 119 -26.18 -24.84 -1.18
CA THR A 119 -25.49 -24.05 -0.16
C THR A 119 -23.99 -24.26 -0.18
N LEU A 120 -23.24 -23.39 0.50
CA LEU A 120 -21.78 -23.51 0.60
C LEU A 120 -21.35 -24.84 1.25
N GLU A 121 -22.15 -25.37 2.19
CA GLU A 121 -21.91 -26.65 2.88
C GLU A 121 -22.05 -27.87 1.96
N GLN A 122 -22.66 -27.70 0.80
CA GLN A 122 -22.83 -28.75 -0.21
C GLN A 122 -21.68 -28.76 -1.24
N MET A 123 -20.69 -27.87 -1.10
CA MET A 123 -19.42 -27.99 -1.81
C MET A 123 -18.71 -29.27 -1.36
N ALA A 124 -18.15 -29.99 -2.32
CA ALA A 124 -17.51 -31.28 -2.07
C ALA A 124 -15.98 -31.22 -2.12
N ALA A 125 -15.41 -30.12 -2.61
CA ALA A 125 -13.99 -29.83 -2.50
C ALA A 125 -13.62 -29.40 -1.07
N GLU A 126 -12.36 -29.59 -0.70
CA GLU A 126 -11.78 -28.98 0.49
C GLU A 126 -11.50 -27.51 0.20
N VAL A 127 -12.16 -26.60 0.92
CA VAL A 127 -12.02 -25.15 0.72
C VAL A 127 -11.59 -24.47 2.00
N THR A 128 -10.44 -23.81 1.95
CA THR A 128 -9.91 -22.98 3.04
C THR A 128 -10.07 -21.51 2.69
N TYR A 129 -10.49 -20.69 3.65
CA TYR A 129 -10.69 -19.25 3.47
C TYR A 129 -9.65 -18.48 4.25
N HIS A 130 -9.05 -17.47 3.61
CA HIS A 130 -8.00 -16.64 4.15
C HIS A 130 -8.41 -15.17 4.05
N ASP A 131 -8.57 -14.54 5.19
CA ASP A 131 -8.86 -13.11 5.27
C ASP A 131 -7.55 -12.32 5.12
N LEU A 132 -7.45 -11.51 4.06
CA LEU A 132 -6.28 -10.70 3.73
C LEU A 132 -6.43 -9.24 4.13
N VAL A 133 -5.27 -8.62 4.37
CA VAL A 133 -5.04 -7.18 4.53
C VAL A 133 -3.88 -6.77 3.62
N GLU A 134 -3.40 -5.53 3.70
CA GLU A 134 -2.14 -5.12 3.03
C GLU A 134 -0.94 -5.86 3.64
N GLY A 135 0.00 -6.29 2.79
CA GLY A 135 1.18 -7.06 3.20
C GLY A 135 1.67 -7.98 2.08
N ALA A 136 2.27 -9.10 2.46
CA ALA A 136 2.72 -10.14 1.53
C ALA A 136 2.29 -11.54 2.01
N VAL A 137 2.06 -12.45 1.07
CA VAL A 137 1.77 -13.86 1.35
C VAL A 137 2.46 -14.73 0.29
N GLU A 138 3.08 -15.82 0.73
CA GLU A 138 3.61 -16.84 -0.18
C GLU A 138 2.52 -17.86 -0.51
N VAL A 139 2.39 -18.16 -1.80
CA VAL A 139 1.46 -19.14 -2.34
C VAL A 139 2.22 -20.05 -3.29
N GLU A 140 2.67 -21.18 -2.76
CA GLU A 140 3.55 -22.12 -3.46
C GLU A 140 4.78 -21.42 -4.04
N ASP A 141 4.86 -21.20 -5.36
CA ASP A 141 5.98 -20.52 -6.02
C ASP A 141 5.72 -19.05 -6.34
N PHE A 142 4.59 -18.50 -5.90
CA PHE A 142 4.28 -17.07 -5.96
C PHE A 142 4.57 -16.35 -4.64
N VAL A 143 5.15 -15.16 -4.75
CA VAL A 143 5.06 -14.12 -3.72
C VAL A 143 3.98 -13.14 -4.13
N VAL A 144 2.94 -12.97 -3.30
CA VAL A 144 1.81 -12.10 -3.57
C VAL A 144 1.81 -10.93 -2.59
N GLN A 145 2.09 -9.74 -3.07
CA GLN A 145 1.98 -8.50 -2.31
C GLN A 145 0.59 -7.88 -2.52
N THR A 146 -0.01 -7.36 -1.46
CA THR A 146 -1.37 -6.80 -1.46
C THR A 146 -1.36 -5.31 -1.12
N GLN A 147 -2.22 -4.54 -1.79
CA GLN A 147 -2.44 -3.11 -1.48
C GLN A 147 -3.93 -2.77 -1.51
N TYR A 148 -4.43 -1.99 -0.56
CA TYR A 148 -5.77 -1.43 -0.61
C TYR A 148 -5.90 -0.43 -1.77
N LEU A 149 -6.97 -0.59 -2.53
CA LEU A 149 -7.36 0.28 -3.63
C LEU A 149 -8.46 1.24 -3.19
N ASN A 150 -8.52 2.41 -3.83
CA ASN A 150 -9.59 3.37 -3.61
C ASN A 150 -10.87 2.99 -4.37
N HIS A 151 -11.75 2.26 -3.69
CA HIS A 151 -13.05 1.79 -4.19
C HIS A 151 -14.14 1.93 -3.10
N PRO A 152 -15.45 2.00 -3.44
CA PRO A 152 -16.54 2.03 -2.46
C PRO A 152 -16.66 0.83 -1.53
N ALA A 153 -16.09 -0.31 -1.93
CA ALA A 153 -15.93 -1.50 -1.09
C ALA A 153 -14.46 -1.68 -0.73
N LEU A 154 -14.20 -2.41 0.37
CA LEU A 154 -12.84 -2.79 0.72
C LEU A 154 -12.25 -3.66 -0.38
N THR A 155 -11.22 -3.16 -1.05
CA THR A 155 -10.70 -3.73 -2.29
C THR A 155 -9.20 -3.84 -2.22
N LEU A 156 -8.66 -5.00 -2.59
CA LEU A 156 -7.23 -5.27 -2.67
C LEU A 156 -6.78 -5.38 -4.13
N GLY A 157 -5.64 -4.79 -4.45
CA GLY A 157 -4.84 -5.11 -5.62
C GLY A 157 -3.77 -6.13 -5.27
N TYR A 158 -3.37 -6.94 -6.25
CA TYR A 158 -2.43 -8.04 -6.08
C TYR A 158 -1.23 -7.87 -7.01
N ARG A 159 -0.02 -7.89 -6.44
CA ARG A 159 1.25 -7.94 -7.17
C ARG A 159 1.86 -9.33 -6.98
N LEU A 160 1.87 -10.12 -8.03
CA LEU A 160 2.35 -11.50 -8.06
C LEU A 160 3.73 -11.54 -8.69
N ARG A 161 4.68 -12.18 -7.99
CA ARG A 161 6.02 -12.46 -8.50
C ARG A 161 6.25 -13.96 -8.55
N ALA A 162 6.65 -14.46 -9.71
CA ALA A 162 7.15 -15.82 -9.90
C ALA A 162 8.00 -15.86 -11.17
N ASN A 163 8.96 -16.78 -11.25
CA ASN A 163 9.78 -17.04 -12.46
C ASN A 163 10.49 -15.77 -13.00
N GLY A 164 10.93 -14.88 -12.11
CA GLY A 164 11.55 -13.61 -12.50
C GLY A 164 10.62 -12.64 -13.24
N CYS A 165 9.32 -12.87 -13.22
CA CYS A 165 8.29 -12.01 -13.82
C CYS A 165 7.46 -11.35 -12.73
N THR A 166 7.03 -10.11 -12.98
CA THR A 166 6.07 -9.39 -12.12
C THR A 166 4.76 -9.16 -12.86
N PHE A 167 3.67 -9.65 -12.30
CA PHE A 167 2.31 -9.39 -12.74
C PHE A 167 1.54 -8.60 -11.68
N VAL A 168 0.82 -7.55 -12.06
CA VAL A 168 0.00 -6.76 -11.13
C VAL A 168 -1.44 -6.73 -11.62
N TYR A 169 -2.38 -7.00 -10.71
CA TYR A 169 -3.81 -6.93 -10.93
C TYR A 169 -4.42 -5.93 -9.96
N ALA A 170 -4.77 -4.75 -10.47
CA ALA A 170 -5.29 -3.62 -9.71
C ALA A 170 -6.55 -3.05 -10.40
N THR A 171 -7.60 -3.87 -10.45
CA THR A 171 -8.92 -3.44 -10.94
C THR A 171 -9.70 -2.69 -9.86
N ASP A 172 -10.75 -1.98 -10.26
CA ASP A 172 -11.68 -1.28 -9.39
C ASP A 172 -10.97 -0.25 -8.50
N HIS A 173 -10.15 0.59 -9.14
CA HIS A 173 -9.41 1.66 -8.49
C HIS A 173 -9.79 3.02 -9.08
N GLU A 174 -10.11 4.00 -8.23
CA GLU A 174 -10.21 5.42 -8.60
C GLU A 174 -8.97 6.20 -8.09
N PRO A 175 -8.40 7.18 -8.81
CA PRO A 175 -7.38 8.05 -8.24
C PRO A 175 -7.86 8.73 -6.94
N PHE A 176 -6.98 8.80 -5.95
CA PHE A 176 -7.28 9.45 -4.67
C PHE A 176 -7.47 10.95 -4.86
N ASP A 177 -6.61 11.61 -5.65
CA ASP A 177 -6.88 12.93 -6.20
C ASP A 177 -7.67 12.83 -7.52
N ARG A 178 -8.98 13.05 -7.41
CA ARG A 178 -9.92 13.01 -8.55
C ARG A 178 -9.60 13.99 -9.69
N ARG A 179 -8.70 14.97 -9.48
CA ARG A 179 -8.21 15.80 -10.59
C ARG A 179 -7.36 15.00 -11.57
N LEU A 180 -6.60 14.02 -11.08
CA LEU A 180 -5.73 13.17 -11.89
C LEU A 180 -6.50 12.31 -12.89
N ALA A 181 -7.76 11.98 -12.60
CA ALA A 181 -8.67 11.34 -13.55
C ALA A 181 -8.92 12.19 -14.82
N VAL A 182 -8.76 13.51 -14.74
CA VAL A 182 -8.97 14.43 -15.88
C VAL A 182 -7.65 14.97 -16.40
N GLU A 183 -6.73 15.31 -15.50
CA GLU A 183 -5.46 15.97 -15.82
C GLU A 183 -4.35 14.99 -16.21
N GLY A 184 -4.57 13.68 -16.00
CA GLY A 184 -3.52 12.66 -16.05
C GLY A 184 -2.75 12.57 -14.73
N TYR A 185 -2.06 11.44 -14.52
CA TYR A 185 -1.25 11.24 -13.32
C TYR A 185 -0.08 12.25 -13.25
N ARG A 186 0.15 12.81 -12.06
CA ARG A 186 1.29 13.67 -11.72
C ARG A 186 1.73 13.39 -10.29
N PRO A 187 3.04 13.32 -10.02
CA PRO A 187 3.54 13.17 -8.66
C PRO A 187 3.11 14.30 -7.72
N GLY A 188 2.92 14.00 -6.44
CA GLY A 188 2.61 14.99 -5.40
C GLY A 188 1.37 14.68 -4.57
N ASN A 189 0.67 13.58 -4.85
CA ASN A 189 -0.32 13.02 -3.93
C ASN A 189 0.21 11.70 -3.37
N VAL A 190 0.43 11.66 -2.05
CA VAL A 190 1.04 10.51 -1.35
C VAL A 190 0.32 9.18 -1.65
N ALA A 191 -1.00 9.18 -1.74
CA ALA A 191 -1.78 7.96 -1.96
C ALA A 191 -1.72 7.49 -3.42
N ASP A 192 -1.78 8.42 -4.38
CA ASP A 192 -1.61 8.10 -5.80
C ASP A 192 -0.16 7.69 -6.12
N ASP A 193 0.82 8.35 -5.51
CA ASP A 193 2.25 8.02 -5.65
C ASP A 193 2.56 6.63 -5.07
N ARG A 194 1.94 6.28 -3.94
CA ARG A 194 1.99 4.93 -3.37
C ARG A 194 1.43 3.90 -4.35
N HIS A 195 0.30 4.19 -5.00
CA HIS A 195 -0.27 3.29 -6.00
C HIS A 195 0.64 3.13 -7.22
N VAL A 196 1.25 4.21 -7.72
CA VAL A 196 2.24 4.13 -8.81
C VAL A 196 3.46 3.28 -8.41
N ASN A 197 3.95 3.40 -7.18
CA ASN A 197 5.03 2.55 -6.67
C ASN A 197 4.61 1.07 -6.59
N PHE A 198 3.37 0.78 -6.21
CA PHE A 198 2.86 -0.59 -6.17
C PHE A 198 2.79 -1.26 -7.54
N VAL A 199 2.50 -0.51 -8.60
CA VAL A 199 2.47 -1.05 -9.98
C VAL A 199 3.84 -0.98 -10.67
N ALA A 200 4.84 -0.38 -10.05
CA ALA A 200 6.10 -0.04 -10.71
C ALA A 200 6.87 -1.28 -11.21
N ASP A 201 7.52 -1.15 -12.37
CA ASP A 201 8.37 -2.15 -13.01
C ASP A 201 7.66 -3.50 -13.27
N ALA A 202 6.32 -3.50 -13.37
CA ALA A 202 5.56 -4.70 -13.71
C ALA A 202 5.75 -5.09 -15.20
N ASP A 203 5.94 -6.39 -15.47
CA ASP A 203 5.97 -6.93 -16.83
C ASP A 203 4.60 -6.90 -17.50
N LEU A 204 3.55 -7.00 -16.67
CA LEU A 204 2.16 -6.80 -17.04
C LEU A 204 1.40 -6.18 -15.87
N LEU A 205 0.75 -5.05 -16.12
CA LEU A 205 -0.26 -4.45 -15.26
C LEU A 205 -1.64 -4.67 -15.89
N VAL A 206 -2.56 -5.27 -15.14
CA VAL A 206 -3.99 -5.25 -15.41
C VAL A 206 -4.61 -4.21 -14.50
N HIS A 207 -5.24 -3.20 -15.09
CA HIS A 207 -5.80 -2.09 -14.33
C HIS A 207 -7.17 -1.70 -14.86
N ASP A 208 -8.04 -1.27 -13.95
CA ASP A 208 -9.35 -0.69 -14.27
C ASP A 208 -9.22 0.46 -15.25
N ALA A 209 -10.01 0.42 -16.31
CA ALA A 209 -10.07 1.47 -17.32
C ALA A 209 -11.51 1.66 -17.81
N GLN A 210 -12.47 1.68 -16.88
CA GLN A 210 -13.89 1.62 -17.25
C GLN A 210 -14.37 2.90 -17.96
N TYR A 211 -13.84 4.06 -17.57
CA TYR A 211 -14.35 5.36 -18.01
C TYR A 211 -13.35 6.13 -18.87
N THR A 212 -13.89 7.05 -19.66
CA THR A 212 -13.15 8.15 -20.31
C THR A 212 -13.19 9.40 -19.44
N ILE A 213 -12.33 10.39 -19.73
CA ILE A 213 -12.38 11.71 -19.10
C ILE A 213 -13.77 12.35 -19.16
N ASP A 214 -14.48 12.21 -20.29
CA ASP A 214 -15.79 12.83 -20.50
C ASP A 214 -16.90 12.16 -19.66
N GLU A 215 -16.77 10.85 -19.40
CA GLU A 215 -17.74 10.07 -18.61
C GLU A 215 -17.54 10.25 -17.11
N TYR A 216 -16.28 10.41 -16.68
CA TYR A 216 -15.85 10.42 -15.29
C TYR A 216 -16.57 11.44 -14.38
N PRO A 217 -16.87 12.69 -14.79
CA PRO A 217 -17.59 13.65 -13.95
C PRO A 217 -18.89 13.13 -13.34
N SER A 218 -19.59 12.24 -14.06
CA SER A 218 -20.86 11.63 -13.62
C SER A 218 -20.69 10.29 -12.88
N ARG A 219 -19.44 9.88 -12.63
CA ARG A 219 -19.02 8.58 -12.07
C ARG A 219 -18.05 8.73 -10.89
N LYS A 220 -17.77 9.95 -10.45
CA LYS A 220 -16.88 10.24 -9.31
C LYS A 220 -17.31 9.47 -8.07
N GLY A 221 -16.36 8.81 -7.41
CA GLY A 221 -16.60 8.00 -6.22
C GLY A 221 -17.23 6.65 -6.48
N TRP A 222 -17.38 6.22 -7.74
CA TRP A 222 -17.79 4.86 -8.06
C TRP A 222 -16.63 3.86 -7.98
N GLY A 223 -15.39 4.37 -7.82
CA GLY A 223 -14.22 3.53 -7.58
C GLY A 223 -13.56 2.97 -8.84
N HIS A 224 -13.67 3.69 -9.96
CA HIS A 224 -13.08 3.31 -11.24
C HIS A 224 -12.26 4.45 -11.83
N SER A 225 -11.35 4.09 -12.70
CA SER A 225 -10.38 4.99 -13.30
C SER A 225 -10.76 5.38 -14.72
N THR A 226 -10.20 6.51 -15.12
CA THR A 226 -10.13 6.91 -16.53
C THR A 226 -8.93 6.26 -17.21
N ILE A 227 -9.07 5.86 -18.46
CA ILE A 227 -7.98 5.27 -19.26
C ILE A 227 -6.72 6.15 -19.25
N GLU A 228 -6.90 7.46 -19.36
CA GLU A 228 -5.81 8.43 -19.45
C GLU A 228 -4.96 8.48 -18.17
N PHE A 229 -5.60 8.50 -17.00
CA PHE A 229 -4.92 8.39 -15.70
C PHE A 229 -4.09 7.11 -15.62
N VAL A 230 -4.66 5.99 -16.04
CA VAL A 230 -4.05 4.66 -15.93
C VAL A 230 -2.84 4.52 -16.84
N VAL A 231 -2.94 5.03 -18.06
CA VAL A 231 -1.82 5.08 -19.01
C VAL A 231 -0.68 5.93 -18.43
N ASP A 232 -0.98 7.10 -17.87
CA ASP A 232 0.02 7.97 -17.26
C ASP A 232 0.66 7.34 -16.00
N ALA A 233 -0.14 6.70 -15.15
CA ALA A 233 0.33 5.98 -13.97
C ALA A 233 1.23 4.79 -14.36
N ALA A 234 0.86 4.02 -15.38
CA ALA A 234 1.65 2.91 -15.89
C ALA A 234 2.99 3.38 -16.48
N MET A 235 2.99 4.51 -17.22
CA MET A 235 4.23 5.11 -17.72
C MET A 235 5.14 5.60 -16.58
N ALA A 236 4.57 6.27 -15.57
CA ALA A 236 5.32 6.74 -14.40
C ALA A 236 5.92 5.57 -13.59
N GLY A 237 5.17 4.47 -13.48
CA GLY A 237 5.63 3.22 -12.89
C GLY A 237 6.60 2.42 -13.76
N ARG A 238 6.95 2.86 -14.98
CA ARG A 238 7.80 2.09 -15.93
C ARG A 238 7.27 0.67 -16.22
N VAL A 239 5.94 0.52 -16.23
CA VAL A 239 5.29 -0.73 -16.60
C VAL A 239 5.65 -1.09 -18.04
N ARG A 240 5.89 -2.38 -18.30
CA ARG A 240 6.23 -2.86 -19.65
C ARG A 240 5.00 -3.00 -20.54
N ARG A 241 3.94 -3.62 -20.01
CA ARG A 241 2.66 -3.85 -20.71
C ARG A 241 1.48 -3.50 -19.81
N LEU A 242 0.53 -2.74 -20.33
CA LEU A 242 -0.72 -2.38 -19.67
C LEU A 242 -1.89 -3.03 -20.40
N ALA A 243 -2.62 -3.89 -19.69
CA ALA A 243 -3.91 -4.42 -20.09
C ALA A 243 -5.02 -3.54 -19.49
N LEU A 244 -5.68 -2.75 -20.34
CA LEU A 244 -6.91 -2.05 -19.99
C LEU A 244 -8.00 -3.10 -19.71
N PHE A 245 -8.62 -3.01 -18.54
CA PHE A 245 -9.52 -4.02 -18.00
C PHE A 245 -10.76 -3.39 -17.39
N HIS A 246 -11.74 -4.23 -17.01
CA HIS A 246 -13.00 -3.79 -16.42
C HIS A 246 -13.83 -2.91 -17.38
N HIS A 247 -13.92 -3.35 -18.65
CA HIS A 247 -14.54 -2.57 -19.72
C HIS A 247 -16.00 -2.24 -19.41
N ASP A 248 -16.40 -0.98 -19.63
CA ASP A 248 -17.78 -0.54 -19.40
C ASP A 248 -18.79 -1.46 -20.12
N PRO A 249 -19.84 -1.95 -19.44
CA PRO A 249 -20.77 -2.93 -20.01
C PRO A 249 -21.54 -2.43 -21.24
N MET A 250 -21.58 -1.12 -21.49
CA MET A 250 -22.24 -0.53 -22.65
C MET A 250 -21.30 -0.27 -23.83
N ARG A 251 -19.98 -0.44 -23.66
CA ARG A 251 -18.97 -0.13 -24.69
C ARG A 251 -18.81 -1.23 -25.75
N ASP A 252 -19.12 -0.96 -27.01
CA ASP A 252 -18.91 -1.94 -28.08
C ASP A 252 -17.43 -2.13 -28.43
N ASP A 253 -17.14 -3.17 -29.20
CA ASP A 253 -15.77 -3.54 -29.59
C ASP A 253 -15.07 -2.42 -30.38
N ASP A 254 -15.78 -1.74 -31.28
CA ASP A 254 -15.20 -0.66 -32.09
C ASP A 254 -14.88 0.59 -31.25
N ALA A 255 -15.65 0.84 -30.19
CA ALA A 255 -15.32 1.89 -29.21
C ALA A 255 -14.10 1.51 -28.38
N LEU A 256 -13.93 0.24 -28.00
CA LEU A 256 -12.73 -0.22 -27.32
C LEU A 256 -11.48 -0.10 -28.20
N ASP A 257 -11.56 -0.45 -29.49
CA ASP A 257 -10.46 -0.23 -30.44
C ASP A 257 -10.00 1.23 -30.44
N ARG A 258 -10.96 2.17 -30.57
CA ARG A 258 -10.65 3.61 -30.58
C ARG A 258 -9.94 4.08 -29.32
N LEU A 259 -10.35 3.57 -28.15
CA LEU A 259 -9.70 3.93 -26.90
C LEU A 259 -8.28 3.37 -26.79
N VAL A 260 -8.06 2.15 -27.30
CA VAL A 260 -6.71 1.56 -27.35
C VAL A 260 -5.82 2.37 -28.29
N ASP A 261 -6.34 2.79 -29.44
CA ASP A 261 -5.62 3.67 -30.38
C ASP A 261 -5.26 5.01 -29.72
N GLU A 262 -6.22 5.67 -29.06
CA GLU A 262 -6.00 6.94 -28.33
C GLU A 262 -4.98 6.80 -27.19
N ALA A 263 -5.03 5.69 -26.45
CA ALA A 263 -4.04 5.36 -25.42
C ALA A 263 -2.65 5.16 -26.04
N GLY A 264 -2.56 4.45 -27.17
CA GLY A 264 -1.32 4.27 -27.93
C GLY A 264 -0.72 5.59 -28.43
N GLU A 265 -1.56 6.50 -28.93
CA GLU A 265 -1.13 7.85 -29.32
C GLU A 265 -0.60 8.66 -28.13
N ARG A 266 -1.22 8.51 -26.96
CA ARG A 266 -0.76 9.14 -25.71
C ARG A 266 0.63 8.64 -25.32
N VAL A 267 0.85 7.33 -25.33
CA VAL A 267 2.16 6.70 -25.08
C VAL A 267 3.20 7.20 -26.09
N HIS A 268 2.85 7.21 -27.38
CA HIS A 268 3.76 7.66 -28.44
C HIS A 268 4.18 9.13 -28.25
N ARG A 269 3.24 10.02 -27.91
CA ARG A 269 3.53 11.43 -27.62
C ARG A 269 4.42 11.62 -26.40
N ALA A 270 4.33 10.74 -25.41
CA ALA A 270 5.19 10.76 -24.24
C ALA A 270 6.59 10.18 -24.50
N GLY A 271 6.84 9.57 -25.66
CA GLY A 271 8.11 8.90 -25.97
C GLY A 271 8.35 7.64 -25.14
N SER A 272 7.29 7.06 -24.57
CA SER A 272 7.36 5.85 -23.74
C SER A 272 7.35 4.57 -24.60
N THR A 273 7.90 3.49 -24.05
CA THR A 273 7.90 2.15 -24.65
C THR A 273 6.80 1.25 -24.10
N LEU A 274 5.90 1.79 -23.27
CA LEU A 274 4.76 1.04 -22.70
C LEU A 274 3.91 0.45 -23.82
N GLU A 275 3.68 -0.87 -23.80
CA GLU A 275 2.70 -1.51 -24.66
C GLU A 275 1.32 -1.41 -24.00
N VAL A 276 0.31 -0.88 -24.68
CA VAL A 276 -1.06 -0.77 -24.16
C VAL A 276 -2.01 -1.57 -25.05
N PHE A 277 -2.88 -2.38 -24.44
CA PHE A 277 -3.93 -3.11 -25.14
C PHE A 277 -5.16 -3.26 -24.25
N ALA A 278 -6.33 -3.50 -24.84
CA ALA A 278 -7.53 -3.90 -24.10
C ALA A 278 -7.55 -5.42 -23.91
N ALA A 279 -7.72 -5.87 -22.67
CA ALA A 279 -7.84 -7.29 -22.36
C ALA A 279 -9.10 -7.89 -22.99
N ALA A 280 -9.01 -9.13 -23.47
CA ALA A 280 -10.13 -9.84 -24.10
C ALA A 280 -10.34 -11.24 -23.50
N ASP A 281 -11.59 -11.69 -23.43
CA ASP A 281 -11.91 -13.07 -23.04
C ASP A 281 -11.08 -14.07 -23.87
N ARG A 282 -10.50 -15.05 -23.19
CA ARG A 282 -9.61 -16.11 -23.71
C ARG A 282 -8.25 -15.62 -24.25
N GLN A 283 -7.94 -14.34 -24.15
CA GLN A 283 -6.61 -13.83 -24.48
C GLN A 283 -5.59 -14.44 -23.53
N ILE A 284 -4.44 -14.83 -24.08
CA ILE A 284 -3.30 -15.37 -23.33
C ILE A 284 -2.14 -14.40 -23.48
N VAL A 285 -1.49 -14.08 -22.37
CA VAL A 285 -0.27 -13.26 -22.31
C VAL A 285 0.81 -14.07 -21.61
N GLU A 286 1.87 -14.38 -22.34
CA GLU A 286 3.06 -15.01 -21.79
C GLU A 286 4.02 -13.92 -21.28
N LEU A 287 4.49 -14.06 -20.04
CA LEU A 287 5.54 -13.24 -19.47
C LEU A 287 6.84 -14.04 -19.47
N GLU A 288 7.86 -13.43 -20.09
CA GLU A 288 9.24 -13.87 -20.07
C GLU A 288 10.01 -13.02 -19.06
N PRO A 289 10.99 -13.58 -18.34
CA PRO A 289 11.81 -12.83 -17.39
C PRO A 289 12.40 -11.57 -18.03
N GLY A 290 12.31 -10.45 -17.32
CA GLY A 290 12.90 -9.19 -17.78
C GLY A 290 14.44 -9.26 -17.91
N LYS A 291 15.01 -8.43 -18.79
CA LYS A 291 16.48 -8.21 -18.89
C LYS A 291 17.01 -7.24 -17.83
N ALA A 292 16.13 -6.48 -17.18
CA ALA A 292 16.52 -5.72 -16.00
C ALA A 292 16.81 -6.73 -14.91
N GLU A 293 17.98 -6.65 -14.27
CA GLU A 293 18.20 -7.31 -12.98
C GLU A 293 17.06 -6.85 -12.08
N ALA A 294 16.07 -7.71 -11.89
CA ALA A 294 15.10 -7.53 -10.83
C ALA A 294 15.96 -7.44 -9.58
N ALA A 295 15.96 -6.28 -8.92
CA ALA A 295 16.51 -6.18 -7.58
C ALA A 295 15.86 -7.34 -6.79
N GLU A 296 16.67 -8.31 -6.39
CA GLU A 296 16.22 -9.44 -5.58
C GLU A 296 15.72 -8.82 -4.26
N LEU A 297 14.41 -8.71 -4.13
CA LEU A 297 13.80 -8.54 -2.83
C LEU A 297 13.97 -9.87 -2.11
N ALA A 298 14.51 -9.78 -0.91
CA ALA A 298 14.83 -10.90 -0.05
C ALA A 298 13.57 -11.70 0.34
N LYS A 299 13.77 -12.91 0.84
CA LYS A 299 12.71 -13.91 1.03
C LYS A 299 12.03 -13.67 2.38
N ASP A 300 10.90 -12.99 2.37
CA ASP A 300 10.10 -12.72 3.57
C ASP A 300 9.44 -13.99 4.16
N ASP A 301 9.43 -14.12 5.49
CA ASP A 301 8.76 -15.19 6.26
C ASP A 301 7.22 -15.05 6.18
N PRO A 302 6.46 -16.03 5.65
CA PRO A 302 5.03 -15.86 5.33
C PRO A 302 4.07 -16.12 6.49
N SER A 303 4.57 -16.33 7.71
CA SER A 303 3.75 -16.81 8.84
C SER A 303 3.08 -15.70 9.67
N ALA A 304 3.26 -14.44 9.29
CA ALA A 304 2.93 -13.33 10.16
C ALA A 304 1.60 -12.65 9.77
N SER A 305 0.51 -13.18 10.33
CA SER A 305 -0.81 -12.55 10.31
C SER A 305 -0.80 -11.28 11.18
N TYR A 306 -0.72 -10.10 10.56
CA TYR A 306 -0.85 -8.83 11.25
C TYR A 306 -2.18 -8.15 10.90
N ALA A 307 -3.19 -8.38 11.74
CA ALA A 307 -4.40 -7.58 11.71
C ALA A 307 -4.30 -6.52 12.81
N PRO A 308 -4.45 -5.22 12.52
CA PRO A 308 -4.83 -4.28 13.57
C PRO A 308 -6.25 -4.62 14.02
N ALA A 309 -6.41 -4.95 15.30
CA ALA A 309 -7.74 -5.07 15.89
C ALA A 309 -8.33 -3.65 16.00
N LEU A 310 -9.30 -3.33 15.14
CA LEU A 310 -10.04 -2.06 15.18
C LEU A 310 -11.07 -1.98 16.33
N GLU A 311 -11.18 -3.03 17.14
CA GLU A 311 -12.09 -3.07 18.29
C GLU A 311 -11.66 -2.04 19.34
N ASP A 312 -12.62 -1.29 19.88
CA ASP A 312 -12.44 -0.24 20.91
C ASP A 312 -11.63 1.01 20.50
N GLU A 313 -11.32 1.18 19.21
CA GLU A 313 -10.63 2.39 18.70
C GLU A 313 -11.44 3.68 18.98
N PRO A 314 -10.85 4.71 19.62
CA PRO A 314 -11.54 5.97 19.90
C PRO A 314 -11.75 6.78 18.62
N ILE A 315 -13.01 7.03 18.28
CA ILE A 315 -13.39 7.88 17.16
C ILE A 315 -14.08 9.13 17.70
N LEU A 316 -13.68 10.29 17.20
CA LEU A 316 -14.39 11.52 17.49
C LEU A 316 -15.29 11.90 16.32
N LEU A 317 -16.60 11.91 16.58
CA LEU A 317 -17.63 12.36 15.65
C LEU A 317 -18.16 13.72 16.10
N ALA A 318 -18.05 14.73 15.24
CA ALA A 318 -18.57 16.06 15.49
C ALA A 318 -19.51 16.54 14.40
N LEU A 319 -20.82 16.47 14.68
CA LEU A 319 -21.88 17.00 13.82
C LEU A 319 -22.70 18.01 14.61
N SER A 320 -23.07 19.12 13.98
CA SER A 320 -23.88 20.21 14.54
C SER A 320 -25.29 19.75 14.92
N SER A 321 -25.84 18.77 14.20
CA SER A 321 -27.12 18.15 14.50
C SER A 321 -26.97 17.01 15.51
N ALA A 322 -27.50 17.20 16.71
CA ALA A 322 -27.49 16.17 17.76
C ALA A 322 -28.18 14.87 17.33
N SER A 323 -29.26 14.94 16.55
CA SER A 323 -29.96 13.75 16.05
C SER A 323 -29.14 13.01 14.99
N ALA A 324 -28.46 13.74 14.10
CA ALA A 324 -27.56 13.15 13.11
C ALA A 324 -26.34 12.49 13.79
N ALA A 325 -25.74 13.18 14.78
CA ALA A 325 -24.62 12.65 15.55
C ALA A 325 -24.98 11.34 16.27
N VAL A 326 -26.17 11.27 16.89
CA VAL A 326 -26.63 10.05 17.57
C VAL A 326 -26.81 8.91 16.57
N SER A 327 -27.58 9.11 15.50
CA SER A 327 -27.86 8.07 14.51
C SER A 327 -26.58 7.55 13.82
N PHE A 328 -25.67 8.46 13.51
CA PHE A 328 -24.38 8.12 12.90
C PHE A 328 -23.45 7.42 13.90
N SER A 329 -23.48 7.80 15.18
CA SER A 329 -22.72 7.11 16.22
C SER A 329 -23.23 5.70 16.52
N GLU A 330 -24.55 5.47 16.50
CA GLU A 330 -25.13 4.12 16.68
C GLU A 330 -24.67 3.17 15.58
N THR A 331 -24.71 3.66 14.34
CA THR A 331 -24.22 2.97 13.14
C THR A 331 -22.77 2.52 13.26
N LEU A 332 -21.91 3.35 13.86
CA LEU A 332 -20.49 3.05 14.06
C LEU A 332 -20.23 2.16 15.29
N ARG A 333 -21.03 2.28 16.35
CA ARG A 333 -20.95 1.39 17.52
C ARG A 333 -21.38 -0.03 17.19
N GLU A 334 -22.31 -0.23 16.27
CA GLU A 334 -22.64 -1.55 15.71
C GLU A 334 -21.43 -2.23 15.06
N ASP A 335 -20.46 -1.46 14.57
CA ASP A 335 -19.21 -1.96 13.98
C ASP A 335 -18.10 -2.18 15.05
N GLY A 336 -18.42 -2.11 16.35
CA GLY A 336 -17.46 -2.35 17.44
C GLY A 336 -16.55 -1.16 17.78
N LEU A 337 -16.85 0.03 17.26
CA LEU A 337 -16.02 1.23 17.42
C LEU A 337 -16.44 2.08 18.63
N ARG A 338 -15.46 2.65 19.35
CA ARG A 338 -15.72 3.51 20.49
C ARG A 338 -15.90 4.96 20.04
N VAL A 339 -17.16 5.35 19.81
CA VAL A 339 -17.48 6.71 19.32
C VAL A 339 -17.74 7.69 20.46
N THR A 340 -16.94 8.74 20.50
CA THR A 340 -17.12 9.96 21.29
C THR A 340 -17.74 11.05 20.41
N ILE A 341 -18.76 11.76 20.93
CA ILE A 341 -19.44 12.86 20.20
C ILE A 341 -18.94 14.22 20.71
N GLY A 342 -18.69 15.16 19.79
CA GLY A 342 -18.45 16.59 20.06
C GLY A 342 -19.43 17.48 19.29
N GLY A 343 -20.05 18.47 19.95
CA GLY A 343 -21.07 19.32 19.30
C GLY A 343 -20.54 20.60 18.65
N ASP A 344 -19.29 20.97 18.96
CA ASP A 344 -18.65 22.23 18.62
C ASP A 344 -17.11 22.07 18.62
N ASN A 345 -16.40 23.06 18.10
CA ASN A 345 -14.96 23.05 17.91
C ASN A 345 -14.19 23.07 19.24
N GLU A 346 -14.68 23.80 20.24
CA GLU A 346 -14.10 23.80 21.59
C GLU A 346 -14.12 22.40 22.22
N THR A 347 -15.26 21.71 22.11
CA THR A 347 -15.44 20.34 22.58
C THR A 347 -14.57 19.37 21.79
N VAL A 348 -14.44 19.57 20.47
CA VAL A 348 -13.53 18.77 19.63
C VAL A 348 -12.09 18.89 20.13
N GLN A 349 -11.59 20.11 20.33
CA GLN A 349 -10.22 20.33 20.80
C GLN A 349 -9.98 19.71 22.18
N THR A 350 -10.93 19.87 23.10
CA THR A 350 -10.84 19.31 24.45
C THR A 350 -10.76 17.78 24.42
N LYS A 351 -11.62 17.14 23.62
CA LYS A 351 -11.67 15.67 23.51
C LYS A 351 -10.46 15.13 22.77
N VAL A 352 -10.00 15.82 21.73
CA VAL A 352 -8.76 15.51 21.03
C VAL A 352 -7.59 15.47 22.00
N GLN A 353 -7.41 16.50 22.83
CA GLN A 353 -6.31 16.55 23.81
C GLN A 353 -6.41 15.47 24.88
N ALA A 354 -7.62 15.03 25.23
CA ALA A 354 -7.84 14.04 26.27
C ALA A 354 -7.73 12.59 25.77
N GLU A 355 -8.20 12.32 24.56
CA GLU A 355 -8.46 10.96 24.07
C GLU A 355 -7.57 10.55 22.89
N HIS A 356 -6.93 11.49 22.18
CA HIS A 356 -6.15 11.24 20.95
C HIS A 356 -6.84 10.23 20.00
N PRO A 357 -8.03 10.58 19.47
CA PRO A 357 -8.80 9.65 18.65
C PRO A 357 -8.01 9.14 17.44
N SER A 358 -8.28 7.92 17.02
CA SER A 358 -7.65 7.28 15.85
C SER A 358 -8.29 7.72 14.53
N LEU A 359 -9.42 8.43 14.61
CA LEU A 359 -10.10 9.06 13.49
C LEU A 359 -10.96 10.24 13.97
N LEU A 360 -10.96 11.33 13.21
CA LEU A 360 -11.89 12.43 13.36
C LEU A 360 -12.86 12.51 12.19
N ILE A 361 -14.13 12.72 12.49
CA ILE A 361 -15.20 12.98 11.52
C ILE A 361 -15.88 14.28 11.95
N VAL A 362 -15.70 15.36 11.18
CA VAL A 362 -16.14 16.71 11.59
C VAL A 362 -16.97 17.36 10.49
N GLU A 363 -18.15 17.85 10.85
CA GLU A 363 -19.01 18.61 9.93
C GLU A 363 -18.37 19.92 9.53
N ARG A 364 -18.50 20.27 8.24
CA ARG A 364 -17.89 21.44 7.61
C ARG A 364 -18.15 22.71 8.40
N HIS A 365 -19.39 22.88 8.83
CA HIS A 365 -19.88 24.03 9.57
C HIS A 365 -20.34 23.59 10.95
N LEU A 366 -19.46 23.71 11.94
CA LEU A 366 -19.82 23.59 13.34
C LEU A 366 -20.39 24.93 13.87
N PRO A 367 -21.13 24.93 14.99
CA PRO A 367 -21.76 26.15 15.52
C PRO A 367 -20.80 27.33 15.79
N ASP A 368 -19.53 27.02 16.07
CA ASP A 368 -18.49 27.96 16.52
C ASP A 368 -17.25 27.98 15.61
N GLY A 369 -17.27 27.29 14.46
CA GLY A 369 -16.09 27.24 13.60
C GLY A 369 -16.25 26.43 12.31
N ASP A 370 -15.20 26.47 11.50
CA ASP A 370 -15.09 25.71 10.25
C ASP A 370 -14.14 24.51 10.43
N ALA A 371 -14.53 23.35 9.90
CA ALA A 371 -13.76 22.12 10.03
C ALA A 371 -12.31 22.24 9.50
N LEU A 372 -12.04 23.12 8.54
CA LEU A 372 -10.66 23.32 8.06
C LEU A 372 -9.79 24.02 9.10
N ASP A 373 -10.34 24.94 9.86
CA ASP A 373 -9.61 25.61 10.94
C ASP A 373 -9.36 24.66 12.10
N THR A 374 -10.36 23.81 12.42
CA THR A 374 -10.21 22.69 13.36
C THR A 374 -9.11 21.74 12.91
N CYS A 375 -9.12 21.32 11.64
CA CYS A 375 -8.12 20.44 11.06
C CYS A 375 -6.72 21.05 11.16
N ARG A 376 -6.54 22.33 10.81
CA ARG A 376 -5.24 23.03 10.96
C ARG A 376 -4.78 23.11 12.41
N ALA A 377 -5.70 23.29 13.36
CA ALA A 377 -5.35 23.32 14.78
C ALA A 377 -4.86 21.94 15.24
N ILE A 378 -5.54 20.87 14.84
CA ILE A 378 -5.17 19.49 15.17
C ILE A 378 -3.86 19.09 14.51
N ARG A 379 -3.62 19.48 13.25
CA ARG A 379 -2.36 19.22 12.54
C ARG A 379 -1.14 19.88 13.17
N ARG A 380 -1.31 20.81 14.11
CA ARG A 380 -0.22 21.40 14.91
C ARG A 380 0.01 20.66 16.23
N MET A 381 -0.77 19.64 16.55
CA MET A 381 -0.72 18.89 17.81
C MET A 381 0.25 17.72 17.73
N GLY A 382 1.55 18.01 17.66
CA GLY A 382 2.61 17.00 17.65
C GLY A 382 2.42 15.93 16.58
N ASP A 383 3.08 14.79 16.79
CA ASP A 383 3.15 13.71 15.80
C ASP A 383 1.77 13.08 15.53
N TRP A 384 1.00 12.83 16.59
CA TRP A 384 -0.37 12.31 16.46
C TRP A 384 -1.25 13.22 15.60
N GLY A 385 -1.18 14.53 15.82
CA GLY A 385 -2.02 15.51 15.14
C GLY A 385 -1.72 15.61 13.65
N CYS A 386 -0.46 15.41 13.24
CA CYS A 386 -0.07 15.36 11.82
C CYS A 386 -0.71 14.18 11.08
N ASP A 387 -0.79 13.02 11.73
CA ASP A 387 -1.09 11.76 11.08
C ASP A 387 -2.53 11.28 11.23
N VAL A 388 -3.24 11.76 12.26
CA VAL A 388 -4.61 11.30 12.52
C VAL A 388 -5.53 11.58 11.32
N PRO A 389 -6.25 10.58 10.77
CA PRO A 389 -7.18 10.83 9.69
C PRO A 389 -8.29 11.80 10.13
N PHE A 390 -8.59 12.74 9.24
CA PHE A 390 -9.58 13.80 9.45
C PHE A 390 -10.54 13.86 8.26
N ILE A 391 -11.77 13.38 8.48
CA ILE A 391 -12.83 13.32 7.48
C ILE A 391 -13.78 14.50 7.68
N VAL A 392 -14.00 15.29 6.63
CA VAL A 392 -14.97 16.38 6.67
C VAL A 392 -16.32 15.93 6.13
N VAL A 393 -17.40 16.14 6.89
CA VAL A 393 -18.78 15.94 6.43
C VAL A 393 -19.30 17.27 5.88
N ALA A 394 -19.70 17.31 4.61
CA ALA A 394 -20.15 18.54 3.94
C ALA A 394 -21.53 18.37 3.32
N SER A 395 -22.32 19.43 3.32
CA SER A 395 -23.62 19.46 2.65
C SER A 395 -23.46 19.54 1.13
N SER A 396 -24.50 19.14 0.39
CA SER A 396 -24.54 19.29 -1.08
C SER A 396 -24.43 20.76 -1.56
N SER A 397 -24.79 21.71 -0.69
CA SER A 397 -24.68 23.16 -0.95
C SER A 397 -23.33 23.76 -0.59
N ASP A 398 -22.46 23.01 0.08
CA ASP A 398 -21.15 23.51 0.48
C ASP A 398 -20.22 23.58 -0.72
N HIS A 399 -19.50 24.69 -0.86
CA HIS A 399 -18.40 24.77 -1.81
C HIS A 399 -17.20 23.99 -1.27
N VAL A 400 -17.06 22.74 -1.71
CA VAL A 400 -15.94 21.87 -1.31
C VAL A 400 -14.67 22.29 -2.07
N ASP A 401 -13.96 23.28 -1.55
CA ASP A 401 -12.60 23.62 -1.99
C ASP A 401 -11.62 22.56 -1.45
N ARG A 402 -11.43 21.50 -2.24
CA ARG A 402 -10.55 20.37 -1.89
C ARG A 402 -9.09 20.79 -1.78
N SER A 403 -8.66 21.81 -2.52
CA SER A 403 -7.29 22.33 -2.42
C SER A 403 -7.07 23.07 -1.09
N ALA A 404 -8.05 23.84 -0.62
CA ALA A 404 -8.01 24.40 0.73
C ALA A 404 -8.09 23.31 1.82
N GLY A 405 -8.86 22.25 1.58
CA GLY A 405 -8.91 21.05 2.42
C GLY A 405 -7.56 20.36 2.57
N GLN A 406 -6.89 20.09 1.45
CA GLN A 406 -5.57 19.46 1.42
C GLN A 406 -4.53 20.32 2.16
N ARG A 407 -4.51 21.63 1.92
CA ARG A 407 -3.64 22.57 2.67
C ARG A 407 -3.95 22.62 4.17
N ALA A 408 -5.18 22.32 4.56
CA ALA A 408 -5.58 22.21 5.96
C ALA A 408 -5.22 20.85 6.58
N GLY A 409 -4.88 19.85 5.77
CA GLY A 409 -4.57 18.48 6.21
C GLY A 409 -5.77 17.54 6.24
N VAL A 410 -6.90 17.89 5.59
CA VAL A 410 -8.08 17.01 5.50
C VAL A 410 -7.71 15.75 4.72
N THR A 411 -7.98 14.57 5.30
CA THR A 411 -7.68 13.30 4.64
C THR A 411 -8.80 12.81 3.75
N ASP A 412 -10.06 13.13 4.08
CA ASP A 412 -11.19 12.67 3.28
C ASP A 412 -12.45 13.55 3.44
N TRP A 413 -13.44 13.33 2.57
CA TRP A 413 -14.71 14.06 2.53
C TRP A 413 -15.91 13.11 2.39
N LEU A 414 -16.94 13.33 3.21
CA LEU A 414 -18.28 12.79 3.05
C LEU A 414 -19.22 13.93 2.63
N VAL A 415 -19.57 13.99 1.34
CA VAL A 415 -20.40 15.05 0.79
C VAL A 415 -21.81 14.53 0.57
N GLU A 416 -22.81 15.17 1.18
CA GLU A 416 -24.21 14.78 1.02
C GLU A 416 -24.71 14.97 -0.43
N PRO A 417 -25.66 14.13 -0.90
CA PRO A 417 -26.22 12.98 -0.19
C PRO A 417 -25.29 11.75 -0.25
N TYR A 418 -25.19 11.01 0.86
CA TYR A 418 -24.48 9.73 0.92
C TYR A 418 -25.29 8.68 1.67
N THR A 419 -25.05 7.39 1.38
CA THR A 419 -25.66 6.28 2.11
C THR A 419 -24.88 5.96 3.38
N ALA A 420 -25.52 5.34 4.37
CA ALA A 420 -24.85 4.85 5.57
C ALA A 420 -23.73 3.85 5.21
N ALA A 421 -23.93 3.00 4.20
CA ALA A 421 -22.93 2.06 3.71
C ALA A 421 -21.69 2.78 3.14
N TYR A 422 -21.87 3.81 2.30
CA TYR A 422 -20.76 4.61 1.76
C TYR A 422 -19.99 5.33 2.88
N ALA A 423 -20.71 5.93 3.83
CA ALA A 423 -20.09 6.57 5.00
C ALA A 423 -19.28 5.57 5.83
N ARG A 424 -19.85 4.38 6.11
CA ARG A 424 -19.15 3.28 6.80
C ARG A 424 -17.86 2.93 6.06
N THR A 425 -17.86 2.71 4.74
CA THR A 425 -16.63 2.37 4.00
C THR A 425 -15.54 3.44 4.16
N ARG A 426 -15.85 4.73 3.99
CA ARG A 426 -14.83 5.79 4.09
C ARG A 426 -14.22 5.88 5.49
N ILE A 427 -15.04 5.67 6.52
CA ILE A 427 -14.62 5.64 7.91
C ILE A 427 -13.69 4.44 8.17
N ARG A 428 -14.09 3.26 7.69
CA ARG A 428 -13.31 2.02 7.80
C ARG A 428 -11.96 2.14 7.11
N ALA A 429 -11.94 2.71 5.90
CA ALA A 429 -10.69 2.99 5.19
C ALA A 429 -9.82 4.03 5.93
N GLY A 430 -10.43 5.03 6.56
CA GLY A 430 -9.74 5.98 7.43
C GLY A 430 -9.06 5.30 8.62
N LEU A 431 -9.78 4.44 9.33
CA LEU A 431 -9.28 3.72 10.50
C LEU A 431 -8.18 2.72 10.16
N LEU A 432 -8.33 1.93 9.10
CA LEU A 432 -7.29 0.99 8.65
C LEU A 432 -5.99 1.73 8.27
N ARG A 433 -6.08 2.94 7.70
CA ARG A 433 -4.91 3.79 7.42
C ARG A 433 -4.21 4.34 8.67
N ALA A 434 -4.92 4.44 9.79
CA ALA A 434 -4.37 4.85 11.09
C ALA A 434 -3.79 3.67 11.87
N ALA A 435 -4.44 2.51 11.79
CA ALA A 435 -4.09 1.33 12.59
C ALA A 435 -2.94 0.50 12.01
N CYS A 436 -2.57 0.71 10.74
CA CYS A 436 -1.42 0.05 10.08
C CYS A 436 -0.17 0.96 10.04
N ARG A 437 0.38 1.40 11.18
CA ARG A 437 1.66 2.14 11.20
C ARG A 437 2.55 1.82 12.40
N TRP A 438 3.80 1.49 12.11
CA TRP A 438 4.92 1.74 13.02
C TRP A 438 5.17 3.25 13.13
N GLN A 439 5.76 3.71 14.23
CA GLN A 439 5.96 5.13 14.48
C GLN A 439 7.06 5.67 13.55
N CYS A 440 6.75 6.66 12.72
CA CYS A 440 7.77 7.40 11.97
C CYS A 440 8.54 8.33 12.91
N ALA A 441 9.83 8.53 12.68
CA ALA A 441 10.61 9.51 13.43
C ALA A 441 10.14 10.93 13.09
N PRO A 442 9.90 11.81 14.08
CA PRO A 442 9.61 13.21 13.82
C PRO A 442 10.78 13.88 13.09
N ALA A 443 10.52 14.96 12.35
CA ALA A 443 11.62 15.76 11.81
C ALA A 443 12.40 16.45 12.96
N PRO A 444 13.75 16.47 12.93
CA PRO A 444 14.56 17.31 13.82
C PRO A 444 14.14 18.79 13.75
N GLU A 445 14.19 19.50 14.89
CA GLU A 445 13.77 20.92 14.99
C GLU A 445 14.48 21.84 13.97
N GLU A 446 15.74 21.52 13.64
CA GLU A 446 16.59 22.28 12.69
C GLU A 446 16.95 21.43 11.46
N GLU A 447 15.97 20.71 10.91
CA GLU A 447 16.18 19.73 9.84
C GLU A 447 16.89 20.29 8.60
N SER A 448 16.53 21.49 8.16
CA SER A 448 17.17 22.14 7.02
C SER A 448 18.66 22.41 7.26
N THR A 449 19.02 22.77 8.49
CA THR A 449 20.41 23.02 8.89
C THR A 449 21.20 21.72 8.92
N ARG A 450 20.62 20.66 9.49
CA ARG A 450 21.20 19.32 9.54
C ARG A 450 21.45 18.73 8.15
N LEU A 451 20.47 18.84 7.23
CA LEU A 451 20.60 18.38 5.85
C LEU A 451 21.69 19.15 5.10
N ALA A 452 21.75 20.48 5.27
CA ALA A 452 22.81 21.29 4.69
C ALA A 452 24.21 20.87 5.21
N ALA A 453 24.32 20.57 6.51
CA ALA A 453 25.56 20.08 7.11
C ALA A 453 25.96 18.69 6.59
N LEU A 454 25.00 17.77 6.47
CA LEU A 454 25.20 16.45 5.86
C LEU A 454 25.70 16.58 4.42
N HIS A 455 25.06 17.39 3.59
CA HIS A 455 25.48 17.58 2.19
C HIS A 455 26.85 18.25 2.11
N ALA A 456 27.14 19.23 2.97
CA ALA A 456 28.43 19.92 3.03
C ALA A 456 29.59 19.02 3.50
N SER A 457 29.31 17.92 4.21
CA SER A 457 30.33 16.95 4.63
C SER A 457 30.97 16.20 3.46
N GLY A 458 30.28 16.14 2.31
CA GLY A 458 30.78 15.49 1.09
C GLY A 458 30.89 13.96 1.17
N VAL A 459 30.30 13.31 2.19
CA VAL A 459 30.35 11.85 2.34
C VAL A 459 29.09 11.13 1.82
N LEU A 460 27.98 11.82 1.62
CA LEU A 460 26.74 11.25 1.07
C LEU A 460 26.93 10.88 -0.42
N ASP A 461 26.33 9.77 -0.86
CA ASP A 461 26.37 9.27 -2.25
C ASP A 461 27.79 9.03 -2.82
N THR A 462 28.77 8.81 -1.95
CA THR A 462 30.15 8.53 -2.36
C THR A 462 30.44 7.03 -2.40
N PRO A 463 31.41 6.56 -3.20
CA PRO A 463 31.79 5.14 -3.23
C PRO A 463 32.20 4.58 -1.86
N PRO A 464 32.19 3.24 -1.68
CA PRO A 464 32.72 2.60 -0.49
C PRO A 464 34.17 3.01 -0.21
N GLU A 465 34.50 3.21 1.06
CA GLU A 465 35.84 3.61 1.49
C GLU A 465 36.31 2.76 2.68
N GLU A 466 37.49 2.15 2.54
CA GLU A 466 38.05 1.21 3.53
C GLU A 466 38.16 1.80 4.94
N ARG A 467 38.27 3.11 5.08
CA ARG A 467 38.29 3.78 6.40
C ARG A 467 36.98 3.60 7.19
N PHE A 468 35.83 3.62 6.52
CA PHE A 468 34.54 3.33 7.13
C PHE A 468 34.27 1.82 7.20
N ASP A 469 34.61 1.07 6.15
CA ASP A 469 34.41 -0.40 6.07
C ASP A 469 35.21 -1.18 7.11
N ARG A 470 36.37 -0.65 7.51
CA ARG A 470 37.12 -1.23 8.62
C ARG A 470 36.37 -1.07 9.95
N ILE A 471 35.68 0.04 10.17
CA ILE A 471 34.96 0.30 11.44
C ILE A 471 33.74 -0.60 11.55
N THR A 472 32.90 -0.69 10.50
CA THR A 472 31.72 -1.57 10.48
C THR A 472 32.11 -3.05 10.63
N ARG A 473 33.20 -3.49 9.99
CA ARG A 473 33.74 -4.85 10.14
C ARG A 473 34.21 -5.15 11.57
N ILE A 474 34.92 -4.20 12.19
CA ILE A 474 35.33 -4.32 13.60
C ILE A 474 34.10 -4.35 14.51
N ALA A 475 33.11 -3.48 14.27
CA ALA A 475 31.89 -3.41 15.05
C ALA A 475 31.10 -4.74 14.99
N ALA A 476 30.87 -5.28 13.80
CA ALA A 476 30.19 -6.56 13.62
C ALA A 476 30.90 -7.71 14.37
N GLN A 477 32.24 -7.78 14.26
CA GLN A 477 33.04 -8.82 14.93
C GLN A 477 33.09 -8.65 16.45
N LEU A 478 33.31 -7.43 16.94
CA LEU A 478 33.47 -7.14 18.37
C LEU A 478 32.17 -7.39 19.15
N PHE A 479 31.03 -7.05 18.56
CA PHE A 479 29.71 -7.24 19.15
C PHE A 479 29.06 -8.57 18.77
N ASN A 480 29.70 -9.35 17.90
CA ASN A 480 29.20 -10.62 17.37
C ASN A 480 27.77 -10.49 16.84
N VAL A 481 27.52 -9.48 16.01
CA VAL A 481 26.23 -9.22 15.35
C VAL A 481 26.36 -9.46 13.84
N PRO A 482 25.29 -9.92 13.17
CA PRO A 482 25.32 -10.17 11.73
C PRO A 482 25.44 -8.88 10.93
N VAL A 483 24.91 -7.77 11.44
CA VAL A 483 24.80 -6.51 10.70
C VAL A 483 25.39 -5.34 11.48
N ALA A 484 26.24 -4.56 10.81
CA ALA A 484 26.74 -3.28 11.30
C ALA A 484 26.86 -2.27 10.17
N LEU A 485 26.37 -1.05 10.39
CA LEU A 485 26.24 -0.02 9.34
C LEU A 485 26.76 1.33 9.83
N VAL A 486 27.35 2.09 8.92
CA VAL A 486 27.43 3.55 9.04
C VAL A 486 26.33 4.12 8.15
N SER A 487 25.27 4.62 8.78
CA SER A 487 24.05 5.07 8.12
C SER A 487 23.93 6.59 8.20
N LEU A 488 23.67 7.27 7.09
CA LEU A 488 23.43 8.71 7.01
C LEU A 488 21.95 8.95 6.70
N VAL A 489 21.30 9.84 7.46
CA VAL A 489 19.86 10.11 7.31
C VAL A 489 19.68 11.35 6.43
N ASP A 490 19.15 11.17 5.22
CA ASP A 490 18.88 12.25 4.25
C ASP A 490 17.40 12.67 4.30
N GLU A 491 16.93 13.51 3.39
CA GLU A 491 15.57 14.06 3.42
C GLU A 491 14.50 12.94 3.42
N ASN A 492 14.58 12.01 2.48
CA ASN A 492 13.56 10.96 2.26
C ASN A 492 14.08 9.52 2.43
N ARG A 493 15.35 9.33 2.79
CA ARG A 493 16.03 8.03 2.87
C ARG A 493 17.05 7.96 4.00
N GLN A 494 17.45 6.75 4.38
CA GLN A 494 18.75 6.50 5.02
C GLN A 494 19.70 5.85 4.01
N TRP A 495 20.91 6.36 3.89
CA TRP A 495 21.92 5.90 2.95
C TRP A 495 23.10 5.28 3.70
N PHE A 496 23.62 4.14 3.23
CA PHE A 496 24.65 3.40 3.94
C PHE A 496 26.04 3.71 3.41
N LYS A 497 26.81 4.50 4.17
CA LYS A 497 28.21 4.83 3.85
C LYS A 497 29.13 3.62 3.92
N SER A 498 28.79 2.69 4.83
CA SER A 498 29.49 1.43 5.00
C SER A 498 28.53 0.40 5.56
N ARG A 499 28.64 -0.84 5.10
CA ARG A 499 27.72 -1.93 5.47
C ARG A 499 28.44 -3.26 5.62
N VAL A 500 28.04 -4.02 6.63
CA VAL A 500 28.38 -5.43 6.82
C VAL A 500 27.08 -6.17 7.05
N GLY A 501 26.86 -7.27 6.33
CA GLY A 501 25.72 -8.18 6.55
C GLY A 501 24.37 -7.71 6.01
N LEU A 502 24.33 -6.63 5.23
CA LEU A 502 23.12 -6.11 4.58
C LEU A 502 23.41 -5.82 3.11
N ASP A 503 22.56 -6.30 2.21
CA ASP A 503 22.75 -6.17 0.75
C ASP A 503 22.08 -4.93 0.12
N ALA A 504 21.38 -4.12 0.92
CA ALA A 504 20.86 -2.82 0.50
C ALA A 504 21.90 -1.70 0.65
N ASP A 505 21.86 -0.70 -0.23
CA ASP A 505 22.68 0.52 -0.17
C ASP A 505 21.95 1.70 0.51
N GLU A 506 20.62 1.65 0.57
CA GLU A 506 19.76 2.62 1.26
C GLU A 506 18.40 2.00 1.60
N THR A 507 17.64 2.66 2.49
CA THR A 507 16.22 2.35 2.72
C THR A 507 15.41 3.63 2.88
N PRO A 508 14.06 3.57 2.78
CA PRO A 508 13.19 4.69 3.12
C PRO A 508 13.43 5.21 4.54
N ARG A 509 13.34 6.54 4.73
CA ARG A 509 13.57 7.19 6.03
C ARG A 509 12.47 6.87 7.05
N ASP A 510 11.24 6.72 6.60
CA ASP A 510 10.08 6.40 7.43
C ASP A 510 10.16 5.01 8.08
N GLN A 511 10.99 4.12 7.54
CA GLN A 511 11.28 2.80 8.11
C GLN A 511 12.54 2.79 9.00
N ALA A 512 13.36 3.84 8.96
CA ALA A 512 14.72 3.82 9.52
C ALA A 512 14.76 3.99 11.05
N PHE A 513 15.25 2.99 11.77
CA PHE A 513 15.63 3.11 13.20
C PHE A 513 16.63 4.26 13.44
N CYS A 514 17.52 4.50 12.48
CA CYS A 514 18.50 5.58 12.51
C CYS A 514 17.83 6.96 12.58
N ALA A 515 16.67 7.13 11.93
CA ALA A 515 15.91 8.36 11.98
C ALA A 515 15.43 8.68 13.40
N HIS A 516 15.11 7.68 14.24
CA HIS A 516 14.81 7.90 15.65
C HIS A 516 16.07 8.12 16.50
N ALA A 517 17.16 7.43 16.18
CA ALA A 517 18.40 7.50 16.94
C ALA A 517 19.05 8.90 16.87
N ILE A 518 18.97 9.60 15.73
CA ILE A 518 19.56 10.95 15.59
C ILE A 518 18.91 12.02 16.50
N HIS A 519 17.77 11.72 17.14
CA HIS A 519 17.17 12.60 18.15
C HIS A 519 17.77 12.43 19.55
N ARG A 520 18.58 11.39 19.77
CA ARG A 520 19.18 11.08 21.08
C ARG A 520 20.58 11.68 21.16
N ASP A 521 21.00 12.02 22.38
CA ASP A 521 22.37 12.44 22.67
C ASP A 521 23.31 11.26 22.95
N ASP A 522 22.76 10.04 23.09
CA ASP A 522 23.50 8.82 23.40
C ASP A 522 22.92 7.63 22.63
N VAL A 523 23.54 6.46 22.77
CA VAL A 523 23.14 5.22 22.10
C VAL A 523 21.66 4.91 22.32
N MET A 524 20.92 4.77 21.23
CA MET A 524 19.56 4.24 21.26
C MET A 524 19.62 2.71 21.25
N LEU A 525 19.25 2.08 22.36
CA LEU A 525 19.17 0.64 22.51
C LEU A 525 17.71 0.17 22.41
N VAL A 526 17.46 -0.78 21.51
CA VAL A 526 16.19 -1.51 21.36
C VAL A 526 16.50 -2.99 21.55
N PRO A 527 16.27 -3.53 22.76
CA PRO A 527 16.64 -4.91 23.06
C PRO A 527 15.86 -5.96 22.27
N ASP A 528 14.57 -5.69 22.07
CA ASP A 528 13.64 -6.51 21.28
C ASP A 528 12.67 -5.59 20.53
N ALA A 529 12.80 -5.51 19.20
CA ALA A 529 12.01 -4.61 18.37
C ALA A 529 10.54 -5.06 18.23
N LEU A 530 10.22 -6.34 18.45
CA LEU A 530 8.82 -6.81 18.49
C LEU A 530 8.07 -6.35 19.74
N GLN A 531 8.81 -5.92 20.77
CA GLN A 531 8.26 -5.43 22.04
C GLN A 531 8.39 -3.91 22.17
N ASP A 532 8.89 -3.24 21.13
CA ASP A 532 9.06 -1.80 21.10
C ASP A 532 7.91 -1.19 20.28
N ASP A 533 7.00 -0.48 20.94
CA ASP A 533 5.79 0.11 20.33
C ASP A 533 6.09 1.00 19.10
N ARG A 534 7.33 1.49 18.97
CA ARG A 534 7.75 2.29 17.80
C ARG A 534 7.97 1.44 16.57
N PHE A 535 8.39 0.19 16.75
CA PHE A 535 8.99 -0.64 15.71
C PHE A 535 8.34 -2.01 15.55
N ALA A 536 7.43 -2.43 16.44
CA ALA A 536 6.82 -3.76 16.43
C ALA A 536 6.21 -4.14 15.06
N ASP A 537 5.61 -3.15 14.38
CA ASP A 537 4.99 -3.29 13.06
C ASP A 537 5.86 -2.73 11.91
N ASN A 538 7.12 -2.36 12.16
CA ASN A 538 7.99 -1.75 11.16
C ASN A 538 8.45 -2.80 10.14
N PRO A 539 8.49 -2.52 8.82
CA PRO A 539 8.87 -3.48 7.78
C PRO A 539 10.24 -4.11 8.04
N LEU A 540 11.20 -3.36 8.58
CA LEU A 540 12.51 -3.92 8.92
C LEU A 540 12.45 -4.94 10.06
N VAL A 541 11.37 -4.95 10.85
CA VAL A 541 11.12 -5.86 11.98
C VAL A 541 10.23 -7.01 11.54
N VAL A 542 9.10 -6.73 10.92
CA VAL A 542 8.13 -7.76 10.54
C VAL A 542 8.56 -8.53 9.28
N ASP A 543 9.26 -7.87 8.35
CA ASP A 543 9.78 -8.42 7.09
C ASP A 543 11.33 -8.47 7.12
N GLU A 544 12.00 -8.90 6.05
CA GLU A 544 13.47 -8.93 5.95
C GLU A 544 14.06 -7.51 6.18
N PRO A 545 15.08 -7.32 7.05
CA PRO A 545 15.98 -8.31 7.65
C PRO A 545 15.56 -8.83 9.02
N HIS A 546 14.28 -8.78 9.38
CA HIS A 546 13.75 -9.29 10.64
C HIS A 546 14.53 -8.76 11.84
N VAL A 547 14.75 -7.45 11.89
CA VAL A 547 15.42 -6.76 12.99
C VAL A 547 14.70 -7.13 14.29
N ARG A 548 15.43 -7.80 15.18
CA ARG A 548 14.98 -8.05 16.56
C ARG A 548 15.74 -7.20 17.55
N PHE A 549 16.97 -6.83 17.25
CA PHE A 549 17.78 -5.97 18.09
C PHE A 549 18.36 -4.81 17.29
N TYR A 550 18.36 -3.63 17.88
CA TYR A 550 19.02 -2.45 17.33
C TYR A 550 19.79 -1.69 18.42
N ALA A 551 21.03 -1.32 18.13
CA ALA A 551 21.79 -0.36 18.92
C ALA A 551 22.45 0.66 18.00
N GLY A 552 22.02 1.93 18.06
CA GLY A 552 22.54 3.00 17.21
C GLY A 552 23.23 4.09 18.01
N CYS A 553 24.52 4.31 17.77
CA CYS A 553 25.24 5.49 18.26
C CYS A 553 25.06 6.63 17.26
N PRO A 554 24.46 7.77 17.64
CA PRO A 554 24.37 8.95 16.78
C PRO A 554 25.77 9.45 16.39
N ILE A 555 25.90 9.94 15.15
CA ILE A 555 27.13 10.55 14.60
C ILE A 555 26.88 12.04 14.45
N ALA A 556 27.64 12.85 15.19
CA ALA A 556 27.59 14.31 15.11
C ALA A 556 28.71 14.88 14.23
N LEU A 557 28.39 15.94 13.50
CA LEU A 557 29.38 16.79 12.83
C LEU A 557 29.91 17.86 13.79
N GLY A 558 30.96 18.58 13.37
CA GLY A 558 31.62 19.59 14.21
C GLY A 558 30.74 20.79 14.60
N ASP A 559 29.63 21.00 13.91
CA ASP A 559 28.59 21.99 14.24
C ASP A 559 27.54 21.46 15.24
N GLY A 560 27.64 20.20 15.65
CA GLY A 560 26.70 19.52 16.53
C GLY A 560 25.54 18.84 15.79
N SER A 561 25.43 18.98 14.46
CA SER A 561 24.38 18.35 13.66
C SER A 561 24.56 16.82 13.66
N ARG A 562 23.56 16.09 14.17
CA ARG A 562 23.54 14.62 14.11
C ARG A 562 23.02 14.15 12.76
N VAL A 563 23.90 13.59 11.95
CA VAL A 563 23.61 13.32 10.52
C VAL A 563 23.38 11.84 10.22
N GLY A 564 23.62 10.97 11.18
CA GLY A 564 23.57 9.53 10.97
C GLY A 564 23.85 8.73 12.23
N THR A 565 24.13 7.44 12.06
CA THR A 565 24.49 6.52 13.14
C THR A 565 25.58 5.53 12.73
N LEU A 566 26.36 5.08 13.70
CA LEU A 566 26.97 3.75 13.66
C LEU A 566 26.00 2.82 14.38
N CYS A 567 25.39 1.87 13.66
CA CYS A 567 24.40 0.98 14.24
C CYS A 567 24.76 -0.49 14.11
N LEU A 568 24.27 -1.26 15.09
CA LEU A 568 24.37 -2.70 15.21
C LEU A 568 22.96 -3.27 15.10
N ILE A 569 22.78 -4.32 14.31
CA ILE A 569 21.50 -4.98 14.09
C ILE A 569 21.66 -6.49 14.26
N ASP A 570 20.68 -7.12 14.91
CA ASP A 570 20.62 -8.57 15.04
C ASP A 570 19.19 -9.11 14.83
N HIS A 571 19.10 -10.36 14.38
CA HIS A 571 17.85 -11.12 14.22
C HIS A 571 17.41 -11.80 15.52
N ARG A 572 18.11 -11.56 16.64
CA ARG A 572 17.76 -12.03 17.98
C ARG A 572 17.75 -10.88 18.96
N ALA A 573 16.83 -10.93 19.92
CA ALA A 573 16.82 -9.99 21.03
C ALA A 573 18.14 -10.05 21.80
N ARG A 574 18.67 -8.88 22.18
CA ARG A 574 19.95 -8.74 22.88
C ARG A 574 19.92 -7.54 23.83
N ASN A 575 20.76 -7.57 24.85
CA ASN A 575 21.06 -6.40 25.67
C ASN A 575 22.56 -6.09 25.55
N LEU A 576 22.92 -4.83 25.72
CA LEU A 576 24.31 -4.39 25.86
C LEU A 576 24.57 -3.96 27.30
N ASP A 577 25.70 -4.39 27.86
CA ASP A 577 26.18 -3.87 29.13
C ASP A 577 26.87 -2.50 28.98
N ASP A 578 27.18 -1.84 30.09
CA ASP A 578 27.81 -0.52 30.08
C ASP A 578 29.18 -0.51 29.37
N ALA A 579 29.91 -1.63 29.39
CA ALA A 579 31.20 -1.72 28.69
C ALA A 579 30.98 -1.78 27.18
N GLN A 580 30.00 -2.54 26.73
CA GLN A 580 29.59 -2.64 25.33
C GLN A 580 29.05 -1.31 24.80
N ILE A 581 28.22 -0.60 25.56
CA ILE A 581 27.73 0.73 25.19
C ILE A 581 28.91 1.72 25.05
N ARG A 582 29.88 1.70 25.97
CA ARG A 582 31.10 2.51 25.86
C ARG A 582 31.90 2.17 24.59
N MET A 583 32.10 0.88 24.30
CA MET A 583 32.80 0.45 23.10
C MET A 583 32.10 0.92 21.82
N LEU A 584 30.76 0.88 21.77
CA LEU A 584 30.01 1.36 20.61
C LEU A 584 30.16 2.86 20.42
N ARG A 585 30.17 3.62 21.53
CA ARG A 585 30.45 5.07 21.52
C ARG A 585 31.85 5.39 21.02
N ASP A 586 32.85 4.63 21.46
CA ASP A 586 34.24 4.81 21.02
C ASP A 586 34.39 4.58 19.51
N LEU A 587 33.70 3.56 18.96
CA LEU A 587 33.65 3.32 17.52
C LEU A 587 32.88 4.41 16.78
N GLY A 588 31.77 4.91 17.32
CA GLY A 588 31.04 6.05 16.77
C GLY A 588 31.92 7.29 16.64
N GLY A 589 32.70 7.61 17.68
CA GLY A 589 33.68 8.70 17.64
C GLY A 589 34.84 8.47 16.67
N MET A 590 35.14 7.23 16.25
CA MET A 590 36.06 6.99 15.13
C MET A 590 35.42 7.41 13.81
N VAL A 591 34.14 7.09 13.58
CA VAL A 591 33.41 7.48 12.37
C VAL A 591 33.33 9.00 12.25
N GLU A 592 33.01 9.71 13.33
CA GLU A 592 32.97 11.18 13.36
C GLU A 592 34.30 11.81 12.90
N ARG A 593 35.44 11.26 13.36
CA ARG A 593 36.77 11.73 12.95
C ARG A 593 37.03 11.50 11.46
N GLU A 594 36.67 10.33 10.93
CA GLU A 594 36.85 10.02 9.51
C GLU A 594 35.99 10.95 8.61
N ILE A 595 34.78 11.31 9.05
CA ILE A 595 33.95 12.31 8.35
C ILE A 595 34.62 13.69 8.39
N ALA A 596 35.10 14.14 9.55
CA ALA A 596 35.76 15.43 9.69
C ALA A 596 37.04 15.56 8.83
N GLU A 597 37.81 14.48 8.69
CA GLU A 597 38.98 14.45 7.81
C GLU A 597 38.60 14.60 6.32
N SER A 598 37.42 14.13 5.92
CA SER A 598 36.90 14.28 4.55
C SER A 598 36.61 15.73 4.20
N THR A 599 35.98 16.46 5.13
CA THR A 599 35.64 17.88 4.97
C THR A 599 36.88 18.77 4.85
N SER A 600 38.01 18.37 5.46
CA SER A 600 39.27 19.13 5.40
C SER A 600 40.10 18.86 4.13
N ALA A 601 39.92 17.70 3.47
CA ALA A 601 40.65 17.34 2.25
C ALA A 601 40.07 17.95 0.96
N GLY A 602 38.79 18.35 0.94
CA GLY A 602 38.12 18.97 -0.21
C GLY A 602 38.48 20.44 -0.51
N GLY A 603 39.35 21.05 0.30
CA GLY A 603 39.65 22.49 0.27
C GLY A 603 40.91 22.93 -0.51
N VAL A 604 41.63 22.04 -1.19
CA VAL A 604 42.84 22.42 -1.95
C VAL A 604 42.57 22.33 -3.46
N PRO A 605 42.52 23.45 -4.21
CA PRO A 605 42.50 23.40 -5.67
C PRO A 605 43.80 22.75 -6.16
N ARG A 606 43.70 21.69 -6.95
CA ARG A 606 44.81 21.25 -7.79
C ARG A 606 45.01 22.30 -8.87
N GLU A 607 46.02 23.15 -8.71
CA GLU A 607 46.55 23.94 -9.81
C GLU A 607 47.25 23.00 -10.79
N ASP A 608 46.86 23.08 -12.06
CA ASP A 608 47.52 22.45 -13.19
C ASP A 608 48.97 22.96 -13.31
N SER A 609 49.93 22.04 -13.32
CA SER A 609 51.23 22.18 -13.99
C SER A 609 51.82 20.83 -14.35
#